data_AF-A0A967VYT2-F1
#
_entry.id   AF-A0A967VYT2-F1
#
_cell.length_a   1.000
_cell.length_b   1.000
_cell.length_c   1.000
_cell.angle_alpha   90.00
_cell.angle_beta   90.00
_cell.angle_gamma   90.00
#
_symmetry.space_group_name_H-M   'P 1'
#
loop_
_entity.id
_entity.type
_entity.pdbx_description
1 polymer ?
#
loop_
_entity_poly.entity_id
_entity_poly.type
_entity_poly.pdbx_seq_one_letter_code
_entity_poly.pdbx_strand_id
1 'polypeptide(L)'
;VQEITLDGATREYNMLRIGRIGLYFQSDDTSVTGWWNAELGDWEVLGNEHRNEVRKGLRIARQLIAPELVLLPVPAAETVEGA
;
A
#
# COMPACT_ATOMS: atom_id res chain seq x y z
N VAL A 1 -7.50 3.42 9.65
CA VAL A 1 -7.92 4.01 8.36
C VAL A 1 -7.34 5.40 8.26
N GLN A 2 -7.15 5.93 7.05
CA GLN A 2 -6.68 7.29 6.82
C GLN A 2 -7.43 7.90 5.64
N GLU A 3 -7.75 9.19 5.74
CA GLU A 3 -8.33 9.96 4.62
C GLU A 3 -7.25 10.26 3.59
N ILE A 4 -7.51 9.87 2.34
CA ILE A 4 -6.65 10.18 1.19
C ILE A 4 -7.54 10.82 0.12
N THR A 5 -7.05 11.91 -0.47
CA THR A 5 -7.69 12.55 -1.61
C THR A 5 -7.04 12.05 -2.89
N LEU A 6 -7.79 11.28 -3.68
CA LEU A 6 -7.37 10.77 -4.99
C LEU A 6 -8.34 11.31 -6.04
N ASP A 7 -7.82 11.85 -7.14
CA ASP A 7 -8.60 12.40 -8.26
C ASP A 7 -9.73 13.37 -7.82
N GLY A 8 -9.48 14.17 -6.78
CA GLY A 8 -10.46 15.15 -6.25
C GLY A 8 -11.55 14.54 -5.37
N ALA A 9 -11.53 13.24 -5.09
CA ALA A 9 -12.41 12.58 -4.14
C ALA A 9 -11.66 12.18 -2.87
N THR A 10 -12.07 12.74 -1.74
CA THR A 10 -11.59 12.30 -0.42
C THR A 10 -12.38 11.08 0.02
N ARG A 11 -11.66 10.00 0.35
CA ARG A 11 -12.25 8.76 0.89
C ARG A 11 -11.36 8.22 2.00
N GLU A 12 -11.97 7.44 2.89
CA GLU A 12 -11.22 6.70 3.91
C GLU A 12 -10.68 5.39 3.33
N TYR A 13 -9.39 5.14 3.58
CA TYR A 13 -8.70 3.94 3.13
C TYR A 13 -8.10 3.16 4.29
N ASN A 14 -8.06 1.84 4.11
CA ASN A 14 -7.36 0.92 4.98
C ASN A 14 -5.86 0.99 4.70
N MET A 15 -5.07 1.28 5.73
CA MET A 15 -3.62 1.43 5.63
C MET A 15 -2.92 0.12 5.98
N LEU A 16 -1.98 -0.29 5.12
CA LEU A 16 -1.04 -1.38 5.36
C LEU A 16 0.37 -0.82 5.34
N ARG A 17 1.06 -0.91 6.48
CA ARG A 17 2.47 -0.55 6.60
C ARG A 17 3.32 -1.79 6.72
N ILE A 18 4.29 -1.95 5.82
CA ILE A 18 5.28 -3.02 5.87
C ILE A 18 6.63 -2.40 6.25
N GLY A 19 6.94 -2.47 7.54
CA GLY A 19 8.19 -1.94 8.10
C GLY A 19 8.47 -0.50 7.67
N ARG A 20 9.63 -0.29 7.04
CA ARG A 20 10.06 0.97 6.40
C ARG A 20 10.20 0.84 4.88
N ILE A 21 9.76 -0.28 4.32
CA ILE A 21 9.97 -0.61 2.90
C ILE A 21 8.72 -0.38 2.06
N GLY A 22 7.55 -0.18 2.67
CA GLY A 22 6.33 0.03 1.90
C GLY A 22 5.16 0.51 2.73
N LEU A 23 4.35 1.37 2.13
CA LEU A 23 3.09 1.86 2.65
C LEU A 23 2.04 1.73 1.56
N TYR A 24 0.95 1.03 1.87
CA TYR A 24 -0.11 0.69 0.93
C TYR A 24 -1.46 1.09 1.48
N PHE A 25 -2.40 1.35 0.58
CA PHE A 25 -3.77 1.66 0.94
C PHE A 25 -4.76 0.85 0.10
N GLN A 26 -5.95 0.61 0.66
CA GLN A 26 -7.03 -0.06 -0.05
C GLN A 26 -8.39 0.44 0.45
N SER A 27 -9.34 0.66 -0.47
CA SER A 27 -10.70 1.08 -0.10
C SER A 27 -11.45 -0.07 0.58
N ASP A 28 -12.47 0.24 1.36
CA ASP A 28 -13.24 -0.79 2.08
C ASP A 28 -13.96 -1.76 1.12
N ASP A 29 -14.47 -1.23 0.01
CA ASP A 29 -15.05 -1.99 -1.08
C ASP A 29 -14.00 -2.65 -1.99
N THR A 30 -12.72 -2.52 -1.64
CA THR A 30 -11.55 -3.05 -2.35
C THR A 30 -11.35 -2.44 -3.75
N SER A 31 -12.24 -1.59 -4.30
CA SER A 31 -12.17 -1.03 -5.68
C SER A 31 -10.84 -0.36 -6.01
N VAL A 32 -10.31 0.41 -5.06
CA VAL A 32 -9.07 1.18 -5.23
C VAL A 32 -8.03 0.60 -4.29
N THR A 33 -6.85 0.34 -4.84
CA THR A 33 -5.67 -0.08 -4.10
C THR A 33 -4.50 0.74 -4.60
N GLY A 34 -3.61 1.13 -3.71
CA GLY A 34 -2.43 1.90 -4.10
C GLY A 34 -1.34 1.82 -3.08
N TRP A 35 -0.28 2.57 -3.34
CA TRP A 35 0.91 2.64 -2.52
C TRP A 35 1.47 4.03 -2.46
N TRP A 36 2.30 4.28 -1.46
CA TRP A 36 3.10 5.47 -1.40
C TRP A 36 4.27 5.34 -2.37
N ASN A 37 4.28 6.13 -3.43
CA ASN A 37 5.41 6.25 -4.33
C ASN A 37 6.37 7.31 -3.76
N ALA A 38 7.48 6.86 -3.18
CA ALA A 38 8.47 7.75 -2.58
C ALA A 38 9.21 8.61 -3.62
N GLU A 39 9.34 8.15 -4.86
CA GLU A 39 9.99 8.90 -5.94
C GLU A 39 9.12 10.08 -6.39
N LEU A 40 7.81 9.90 -6.43
CA LEU A 40 6.83 10.95 -6.74
C LEU A 40 6.45 11.78 -5.50
N GLY A 41 6.70 11.26 -4.30
CA GLY A 41 6.24 11.86 -3.05
C GLY A 41 4.73 11.91 -2.94
N ASP A 42 4.01 10.98 -3.59
CA ASP A 42 2.55 10.97 -3.67
C ASP A 42 1.97 9.54 -3.66
N TRP A 43 0.64 9.44 -3.61
CA TRP A 43 -0.08 8.18 -3.64
C TRP A 43 -0.31 7.74 -5.08
N GLU A 44 0.15 6.55 -5.41
CA GLU A 44 -0.03 5.97 -6.74
C GLU A 44 -1.00 4.77 -6.66
N VAL A 45 -1.94 4.72 -7.62
CA VAL A 45 -2.90 3.61 -7.71
C VAL A 45 -2.22 2.40 -8.33
N LEU A 46 -2.32 1.27 -7.65
CA LEU A 46 -1.80 -0.01 -8.10
C LEU A 46 -2.80 -0.72 -9.01
N GLY A 47 -2.27 -1.48 -9.96
CA GLY A 47 -3.06 -2.37 -10.82
C GLY A 47 -3.83 -3.43 -10.03
N ASN A 48 -4.86 -3.99 -10.66
CA ASN A 48 -5.76 -4.98 -10.05
C ASN A 48 -5.03 -6.23 -9.54
N GLU A 49 -3.88 -6.57 -10.11
CA GLU A 49 -3.05 -7.71 -9.71
C GLU A 49 -2.59 -7.65 -8.25
N HIS A 50 -2.35 -6.46 -7.70
CA HIS A 50 -1.85 -6.28 -6.33
C HIS A 50 -2.96 -6.19 -5.28
N ARG A 51 -4.22 -6.07 -5.70
CA ARG A 51 -5.39 -5.91 -4.82
C ARG A 51 -5.51 -7.02 -3.78
N ASN A 52 -5.38 -8.27 -4.22
CA ASN A 52 -5.50 -9.44 -3.36
C ASN A 52 -4.35 -9.54 -2.36
N GLU A 53 -3.15 -9.17 -2.80
CA GLU A 53 -1.94 -9.19 -1.98
C GLU A 53 -1.99 -8.11 -0.91
N VAL A 54 -2.43 -6.88 -1.23
CA VAL A 54 -2.63 -5.82 -0.22
C VAL A 54 -3.70 -6.23 0.78
N ARG A 55 -4.82 -6.80 0.30
CA ARG A 55 -5.89 -7.31 1.17
C ARG A 55 -5.39 -8.41 2.10
N LYS A 56 -4.57 -9.33 1.60
CA LYS A 56 -3.94 -10.39 2.39
C LYS A 56 -3.02 -9.78 3.44
N GLY A 57 -2.16 -8.83 3.07
CA GLY A 57 -1.31 -8.10 4.00
C GLY A 57 -2.09 -7.39 5.11
N LEU A 58 -3.20 -6.74 4.78
CA LEU A 58 -4.12 -6.13 5.77
C LEU A 58 -4.68 -7.16 6.75
N ARG A 59 -5.06 -8.35 6.26
CA ARG A 59 -5.57 -9.44 7.10
C ARG A 59 -4.49 -10.01 8.02
N ILE A 60 -3.26 -10.16 7.53
CA ILE A 60 -2.11 -10.59 8.33
C ILE A 60 -1.81 -9.55 9.42
N ALA A 61 -1.75 -8.26 9.05
CA ALA A 61 -1.48 -7.16 9.98
C ALA A 61 -2.53 -7.05 11.08
N ARG A 62 -3.79 -7.41 10.77
CA ARG A 62 -4.90 -7.48 11.72
C ARG A 62 -5.00 -8.81 12.48
N GLN A 63 -4.04 -9.72 12.28
CA GLN A 63 -4.01 -11.05 12.89
C GLN A 63 -5.26 -11.90 12.58
N LEU A 64 -5.91 -11.66 11.44
CA LEU A 64 -7.10 -12.39 11.01
C LEU A 64 -6.76 -13.72 10.33
N ILE A 65 -5.52 -13.86 9.87
CA ILE A 65 -4.97 -15.08 9.26
C ILE A 65 -3.55 -15.32 9.74
N ALA A 66 -3.06 -16.54 9.57
CA ALA A 66 -1.67 -16.88 9.85
C ALA A 66 -0.71 -16.06 8.97
N PRO A 67 0.45 -15.65 9.48
CA PRO A 67 1.46 -14.97 8.68
C PRO A 67 1.92 -15.84 7.50
N GLU A 68 1.89 -15.26 6.31
CA GLU A 68 2.36 -15.88 5.07
C GLU A 68 3.08 -14.84 4.19
N LEU A 69 3.76 -15.31 3.16
CA LEU A 69 4.43 -14.44 2.18
C LEU A 69 3.39 -13.67 1.34
N VAL A 70 3.68 -12.40 1.09
CA VAL A 70 2.85 -11.50 0.27
C VAL A 70 3.73 -10.88 -0.82
N LEU A 71 3.25 -10.89 -2.06
CA LEU A 71 3.95 -10.35 -3.22
C LEU A 71 3.44 -8.94 -3.50
N LEU A 72 4.17 -7.94 -3.02
CA LEU A 72 3.85 -6.53 -3.23
C LEU A 72 5.00 -5.79 -3.91
N PRO A 73 4.70 -4.80 -4.76
CA PRO A 73 5.72 -3.94 -5.33
C PRO A 73 6.36 -3.14 -4.19
N VAL A 74 7.68 -3.21 -4.08
CA VAL A 74 8.45 -2.41 -3.13
C VAL A 74 9.21 -1.33 -3.89
N PRO A 75 9.41 -0.13 -3.30
CA PRO A 75 10.19 0.92 -3.94
C PRO A 75 11.58 0.35 -4.21
N ALA A 76 12.12 0.62 -5.39
CA ALA A 76 13.52 0.32 -5.64
C ALA A 76 14.36 1.06 -4.59
N ALA A 77 15.43 0.43 -4.11
CA ALA A 77 16.34 1.10 -3.19
C ALA A 77 16.95 2.30 -3.91
N GLU A 78 16.65 3.51 -3.44
CA GLU A 78 17.37 4.69 -3.90
C GLU A 78 18.83 4.52 -3.49
N THR A 79 19.73 4.39 -4.47
CA THR A 79 21.16 4.39 -4.19
C THR A 79 21.49 5.78 -3.68
N VAL A 80 21.71 5.91 -2.38
CA VAL A 80 22.29 7.12 -1.79
C VAL A 80 23.74 7.23 -2.25
N GLU A 81 23.97 7.77 -3.45
CA GLU A 81 25.29 8.21 -3.88
C GLU A 81 25.63 9.50 -3.11
N GLY A 82 26.17 9.35 -1.90
CA GLY A 82 26.59 10.49 -1.10
C GLY A 82 26.95 10.18 0.35
N ALA A 83 28.18 9.69 0.58
CA ALA A 83 29.07 10.11 1.67
C ALA A 83 30.44 9.43 1.53
#